data_AF-A0AAV2AUS3-F1
#
_entry.id   AF-A0AAV2AUS3-F1
#
_cell.length_a   1.000
_cell.length_b   1.000
_cell.length_c   1.000
_cell.angle_alpha   90.00
_cell.angle_beta   90.00
_cell.angle_gamma   90.00
#
_symmetry.space_group_name_H-M   'P 1'
#
loop_
_entity.id
_entity.type
_entity.pdbx_description
1 polymer ?
#
loop_
_entity_poly.entity_id
_entity_poly.type
_entity_poly.pdbx_seq_one_letter_code
_entity_poly.pdbx_strand_id
1 'polypeptide(L)'
;MSTNSSVLDMMRLASEADPKYKFQSQNIKGKLYIYELFGIANDPEDEKFWLLYVQSENASLQLTTKSPDEVFLKNNDKIIMWYKTAQID
;
A
#
# COMPACT_ATOMS: atom_id res chain seq x y z
N MET A 1 -23.44 1.68 -0.22
CA MET A 1 -22.87 1.12 1.02
C MET A 1 -21.45 1.65 1.12
N SER A 2 -21.12 2.43 2.15
CA SER A 2 -19.73 2.79 2.45
C SER A 2 -19.08 1.57 3.09
N THR A 3 -18.28 0.82 2.34
CA THR A 3 -17.39 -0.18 2.92
C THR A 3 -16.35 0.58 3.73
N ASN A 4 -16.39 0.44 5.06
CA ASN A 4 -15.37 1.00 5.96
C ASN A 4 -14.08 0.16 5.89
N SER A 5 -13.60 -0.09 4.68
CA SER A 5 -12.45 -0.96 4.39
C SER A 5 -11.22 -0.10 4.20
N SER A 6 -10.16 -0.46 4.92
CA SER A 6 -8.85 0.15 4.75
C SER A 6 -8.15 -0.39 3.50
N VAL A 7 -7.07 0.27 3.07
CA VAL A 7 -6.16 -0.29 2.06
C VAL A 7 -5.63 -1.65 2.51
N LEU A 8 -5.29 -1.81 3.79
CA LEU A 8 -4.81 -3.08 4.32
C LEU A 8 -5.84 -4.21 4.17
N ASP A 9 -7.12 -3.93 4.40
CA ASP A 9 -8.19 -4.92 4.21
C ASP A 9 -8.30 -5.35 2.75
N MET A 10 -8.21 -4.40 1.81
CA MET A 10 -8.22 -4.71 0.38
C MET A 10 -6.99 -5.50 -0.06
N MET A 11 -5.81 -5.22 0.50
CA MET A 11 -4.60 -6.01 0.23
C MET A 11 -4.74 -7.44 0.73
N ARG A 12 -5.33 -7.64 1.93
CA ARG A 12 -5.62 -8.98 2.46
C ARG A 12 -6.56 -9.74 1.53
N LEU A 13 -7.68 -9.13 1.14
CA LEU A 13 -8.63 -9.71 0.19
C LEU A 13 -7.97 -10.07 -1.14
N ALA A 14 -7.12 -9.20 -1.69
CA ALA A 14 -6.37 -9.49 -2.91
C ALA A 14 -5.42 -10.68 -2.74
N SER A 15 -4.73 -10.78 -1.61
CA SER A 15 -3.81 -11.88 -1.29
C SER A 15 -4.51 -13.24 -1.10
N GLU A 16 -5.75 -13.23 -0.61
CA GLU A 16 -6.61 -14.41 -0.48
C GLU A 16 -7.16 -14.84 -1.84
N ALA A 17 -7.51 -13.88 -2.70
CA ALA A 17 -8.04 -14.13 -4.03
C ALA A 17 -6.98 -14.63 -5.03
N ASP A 18 -5.76 -14.09 -4.96
CA ASP A 18 -4.64 -14.51 -5.82
C ASP A 18 -3.30 -14.44 -5.04
N PRO A 19 -2.62 -15.58 -4.84
CA PRO A 19 -1.36 -15.64 -4.09
C PRO A 19 -0.25 -14.72 -4.61
N LYS A 20 -0.31 -14.24 -5.87
CA LYS A 20 0.67 -13.29 -6.38
C LYS A 20 0.65 -11.95 -5.61
N TYR A 21 -0.49 -11.60 -5.02
CA TYR A 21 -0.64 -10.39 -4.18
C TYR A 21 -0.30 -10.63 -2.71
N LYS A 22 0.28 -11.78 -2.36
CA LYS A 22 0.85 -11.96 -1.02
C LYS A 22 1.88 -10.87 -0.76
N PHE A 23 1.83 -10.36 0.46
CA PHE A 23 2.69 -9.29 0.92
C PHE A 23 3.17 -9.60 2.33
N GLN A 24 4.25 -8.93 2.71
CA GLN A 24 4.73 -8.92 4.09
C GLN A 24 4.69 -7.50 4.61
N SER A 25 4.30 -7.37 5.89
CA SER A 25 4.19 -6.09 6.56
C SER A 25 4.94 -6.11 7.89
N GLN A 26 5.50 -4.97 8.27
CA GLN A 26 6.18 -4.79 9.55
C GLN A 26 5.62 -3.57 10.28
N ASN A 27 5.48 -3.69 11.60
CA ASN A 27 5.19 -2.55 12.46
C ASN A 27 6.49 -1.87 12.89
N ILE A 28 6.66 -0.60 12.55
CA ILE A 28 7.82 0.22 12.90
C ILE A 28 7.32 1.47 13.62
N LYS A 29 7.70 1.64 14.88
CA LYS A 29 7.29 2.79 15.73
C LYS A 29 5.77 3.04 15.73
N GLY A 30 4.98 1.97 15.73
CA GLY A 30 3.52 2.02 15.76
C GLY A 30 2.83 2.27 14.41
N LYS A 31 3.59 2.30 13.30
CA LYS A 31 3.05 2.40 11.94
C LYS A 31 3.29 1.10 11.17
N LEU A 32 2.30 0.65 10.41
CA LEU A 32 2.39 -0.54 9.58
C LEU A 32 2.97 -0.18 8.21
N TYR A 33 4.03 -0.87 7.81
CA TYR A 33 4.69 -0.70 6.51
C TYR A 33 4.60 -2.00 5.73
N ILE A 34 4.30 -1.91 4.44
CA ILE A 34 4.45 -3.02 3.51
C ILE A 34 5.92 -3.07 3.10
N TYR A 35 6.62 -4.13 3.44
CA TYR A 35 8.04 -4.26 3.13
C TYR A 35 8.30 -5.21 1.96
N GLU A 36 7.34 -6.07 1.59
CA GLU A 36 7.45 -6.99 0.47
C GLU A 36 6.09 -7.16 -0.20
N LEU A 37 6.07 -7.17 -1.54
CA LEU A 37 4.89 -7.46 -2.35
C LEU A 37 5.36 -8.09 -3.67
N PHE A 38 4.62 -9.08 -4.20
CA PHE A 38 5.03 -9.87 -5.37
C PHE A 38 6.40 -10.56 -5.22
N GLY A 39 6.84 -10.87 -4.00
CA GLY A 39 8.17 -11.43 -3.72
C GLY A 39 9.33 -10.45 -3.89
N ILE A 40 9.04 -9.15 -4.07
CA ILE A 40 10.04 -8.09 -4.16
C ILE A 40 10.06 -7.36 -2.82
N ALA A 41 11.18 -7.43 -2.10
CA ALA A 41 11.36 -6.69 -0.86
C ALA A 41 11.80 -5.25 -1.13
N ASN A 42 11.54 -4.36 -0.17
CA ASN A 42 12.19 -3.07 -0.11
C ASN A 42 13.71 -3.26 -0.09
N ASP A 43 14.42 -2.38 -0.78
CA ASP A 43 15.87 -2.38 -0.90
C ASP A 43 16.39 -1.02 -0.42
N PRO A 44 16.77 -0.91 0.87
CA PRO A 44 17.32 0.32 1.42
C PRO A 44 18.68 0.72 0.83
N GLU A 45 19.45 -0.23 0.26
CA GLU A 45 20.76 0.07 -0.34
C GLU A 45 20.59 0.80 -1.68
N ASP A 46 19.57 0.41 -2.45
CA ASP A 46 19.18 1.04 -3.72
C ASP A 46 18.10 2.14 -3.57
N GLU A 47 17.73 2.48 -2.33
CA GLU A 47 16.64 3.41 -1.98
C GLU A 47 15.28 3.06 -2.61
N LYS A 48 15.01 1.78 -2.89
CA LYS A 48 13.75 1.33 -3.53
C LYS A 48 12.76 0.81 -2.50
N PHE A 49 11.56 1.39 -2.53
CA PHE A 49 10.51 1.04 -1.58
C PHE A 49 9.18 0.84 -2.29
N TRP A 50 8.33 -0.01 -1.70
CA TRP A 50 6.91 -0.08 -2.01
C TRP A 50 6.18 1.13 -1.43
N LEU A 51 5.73 2.02 -2.32
CA LEU A 51 5.02 3.23 -1.95
C LEU A 51 3.54 3.11 -2.26
N LEU A 52 2.71 3.51 -1.31
CA LEU A 52 1.26 3.48 -1.46
C LEU A 52 0.76 4.78 -2.08
N TYR A 53 0.12 4.65 -3.23
CA TYR A 53 -0.64 5.71 -3.86
C TYR A 53 -2.12 5.38 -3.87
N VAL A 54 -2.95 6.41 -3.67
CA VAL A 54 -4.40 6.31 -3.81
C VAL A 54 -4.88 7.35 -4.81
N GLN A 55 -5.78 6.95 -5.69
CA GLN A 55 -6.48 7.85 -6.59
C GLN A 55 -7.98 7.74 -6.33
N SER A 56 -8.57 8.82 -5.84
CA SER A 56 -10.04 8.90 -5.76
C SER A 56 -10.67 9.20 -7.11
N GLU A 57 -11.97 8.90 -7.21
CA GLU A 57 -12.76 9.19 -8.40
C GLU A 57 -12.65 10.67 -8.79
N ASN A 58 -12.22 10.93 -10.03
CA ASN A 58 -11.95 12.27 -10.58
C ASN A 58 -10.83 13.07 -9.88
N ALA A 59 -10.00 12.44 -9.07
CA ALA A 59 -8.82 13.05 -8.46
C ALA A 59 -7.52 12.61 -9.15
N SER A 60 -6.45 13.38 -8.94
CA SER A 60 -5.11 12.95 -9.32
C SER A 60 -4.63 11.83 -8.39
N LEU A 61 -3.69 11.02 -8.88
CA LEU A 61 -2.99 10.03 -8.05
C LEU A 61 -2.15 10.74 -6.98
N GLN A 62 -2.26 10.30 -5.73
CA GLN A 62 -1.56 10.91 -4.59
C GLN A 62 -0.74 9.88 -3.82
N LEU A 63 0.51 10.22 -3.50
CA LEU A 63 1.33 9.45 -2.56
C LEU A 63 0.77 9.65 -1.15
N THR A 64 0.61 8.56 -0.38
CA THR A 64 0.22 8.67 1.03
C THR A 64 1.43 8.55 1.95
N THR A 65 1.39 9.26 3.07
CA THR A 65 2.33 9.13 4.20
C THR A 65 1.70 8.39 5.40
N LYS A 66 0.43 7.98 5.25
CA LYS A 66 -0.33 7.22 6.25
C LYS A 66 -0.07 5.72 6.11
N SER A 67 -0.24 5.00 7.21
CA SER A 67 -0.19 3.53 7.21
C SER A 67 -1.39 2.98 6.42
N PRO A 68 -1.29 1.83 5.73
CA PRO A 68 -2.37 1.30 4.90
C PRO A 68 -3.64 0.91 5.68
N ASP A 69 -3.52 0.67 6.99
CA ASP A 69 -4.65 0.48 7.92
C ASP A 69 -5.34 1.79 8.32
N GLU A 70 -4.73 2.94 8.06
CA GLU A 70 -5.27 4.28 8.36
C GLU A 70 -5.89 4.96 7.11
N VAL A 71 -5.81 4.31 5.95
CA VAL A 71 -6.34 4.82 4.68
C VAL A 71 -7.63 4.10 4.33
N PHE A 72 -8.77 4.74 4.61
CA PHE A 72 -10.09 4.23 4.29
C PHE A 72 -10.51 4.57 2.86
N LEU A 73 -11.02 3.57 2.15
CA LEU A 73 -11.36 3.69 0.74
C LEU A 73 -12.83 4.09 0.55
N LYS A 74 -13.06 4.86 -0.51
CA LYS A 74 -14.38 5.16 -1.05
C LYS A 74 -14.63 4.31 -2.29
N ASN A 75 -15.88 4.27 -2.73
CA ASN A 75 -16.22 3.65 -4.00
C ASN A 75 -15.38 4.26 -5.12
N ASN A 76 -14.93 3.41 -6.03
CA ASN A 76 -14.10 3.75 -7.19
C ASN A 76 -12.70 4.30 -6.88
N ASP A 77 -12.25 4.30 -5.62
CA ASP A 77 -10.86 4.57 -5.30
C ASP A 77 -9.96 3.48 -5.90
N LYS A 78 -8.81 3.88 -6.43
CA LYS A 78 -7.77 2.98 -6.94
C LYS A 78 -6.58 2.97 -5.99
N ILE A 79 -6.10 1.78 -5.69
CA ILE A 79 -4.90 1.54 -4.89
C ILE A 79 -3.76 1.19 -5.85
N ILE A 80 -2.63 1.88 -5.72
CA ILE A 80 -1.42 1.56 -6.49
C ILE A 80 -0.27 1.40 -5.49
N MET A 81 0.28 0.18 -5.44
CA MET A 81 1.57 -0.08 -4.80
C MET A 81 2.66 0.06 -5.86
N TRP A 82 3.54 1.03 -5.71
CA TRP A 82 4.57 1.35 -6.69
C TRP A 82 5.96 1.12 -6.10
N TYR A 83 6.69 0.14 -6.63
CA TYR A 83 8.09 -0.09 -6.30
C TYR A 83 8.99 0.88 -7.07
N LYS A 84 9.59 1.85 -6.38
CA LYS A 84 10.47 2.84 -7.01
C LYS A 84 11.47 3.43 -6.02
N THR A 85 12.48 4.10 -6.55
CA THR A 85 13.43 4.89 -5.75
C THR A 85 12.70 6.03 -5.05
N ALA A 86 12.93 6.17 -3.75
CA ALA A 86 12.47 7.30 -2.96
C ALA A 86 13.52 7.68 -1.92
N GLN A 87 13.90 8.95 -1.93
CA GLN A 87 14.68 9.53 -0.84
C GLN A 87 13.75 9.64 0.38
N ILE A 88 14.10 8.89 1.41
CA ILE A 88 13.49 9.04 2.73
C ILE A 88 14.40 10.01 3.48
N ASP A 89 14.01 11.29 3.49
CA ASP A 89 14.67 12.34 4.28
C ASP A 89 14.49 12.11 5.80
#